data_AF-A0A1Y4D4Y8-F1
#
_entry.id   AF-A0A1Y4D4Y8-F1
#
_cell.length_a   1.000
_cell.length_b   1.000
_cell.length_c   1.000
_cell.angle_alpha   90.00
_cell.angle_beta   90.00
_cell.angle_gamma   90.00
#
_symmetry.space_group_name_H-M   'P 1'
#
loop_
_entity.id
_entity.type
_entity.pdbx_description
1 polymer ?
#
loop_
_entity_poly.entity_id
_entity_poly.type
_entity_poly.pdbx_seq_one_letter_code
_entity_poly.pdbx_strand_id
1 'polypeptide(L)'
;MKRKLFTFLMAFLATVGNAVWGQTPIDLSSQDANITSTGNYTITGDGGSSHTIAVNTSGDVHITVNNASANQNGGDNNAFSIESGTVYLTLEGTNSFISGHEHAGIYVAEGATLIIDGEGSLTAECAKTNGYSSSLAAGIGGSSDNPNFGTIWIKGGNITARSYSDGQNSGTSTHAHGAGIGGGNNSSNGTIIITGGAVNAACEDLDGLYTSGYYAAVGAGIGGGYQGTCDAIAILGGTVTAYNTVSYGGNTGNNIGTGYDYSGSKHP
;
A
#
# COMPACT_ATOMS: atom_id res chain seq x y z
N MET A 1 -15.45 -11.60 -48.89
CA MET A 1 -15.73 -12.30 -47.62
C MET A 1 -14.56 -12.30 -46.62
N LYS A 2 -13.29 -12.24 -47.04
CA LYS A 2 -12.12 -12.34 -46.13
C LYS A 2 -11.94 -11.18 -45.13
N ARG A 3 -12.42 -9.97 -45.43
CA ARG A 3 -12.34 -8.81 -44.51
C ARG A 3 -13.28 -8.91 -43.31
N LYS A 4 -14.48 -9.48 -43.48
CA LYS A 4 -15.46 -9.58 -42.39
C LYS A 4 -15.09 -10.66 -41.36
N LEU A 5 -14.45 -11.75 -41.80
CA LEU A 5 -13.97 -12.80 -40.91
C LEU A 5 -12.81 -12.33 -40.01
N PHE A 6 -11.94 -11.44 -40.51
CA PHE A 6 -10.83 -10.89 -39.73
C PHE A 6 -11.31 -9.86 -38.69
N THR A 7 -12.29 -9.03 -39.02
CA THR A 7 -12.92 -8.10 -38.07
C THR A 7 -13.76 -8.85 -37.02
N PHE A 8 -14.43 -9.94 -37.38
CA PHE A 8 -15.19 -10.76 -36.43
C PHE A 8 -14.28 -11.57 -35.50
N LEU A 9 -13.15 -12.08 -35.99
CA LEU A 9 -12.17 -12.77 -35.16
C LEU A 9 -11.50 -11.81 -34.15
N MET A 10 -11.21 -10.57 -34.56
CA MET A 10 -10.67 -9.55 -33.66
C MET A 10 -11.71 -9.03 -32.65
N ALA A 11 -12.98 -8.91 -33.06
CA ALA A 11 -14.06 -8.52 -32.15
C ALA A 11 -14.44 -9.64 -31.16
N PHE A 12 -14.34 -10.91 -31.57
CA PHE A 12 -14.64 -12.05 -30.70
C PHE A 12 -13.50 -12.34 -29.71
N LEU A 13 -12.25 -12.02 -30.05
CA LEU A 13 -11.11 -12.12 -29.13
C LEU A 13 -11.03 -10.95 -28.13
N ALA A 14 -11.58 -9.78 -28.47
CA ALA A 14 -11.69 -8.65 -27.54
C ALA A 14 -12.80 -8.83 -26.48
N THR A 15 -13.69 -9.81 -26.66
CA THR A 15 -14.78 -10.12 -25.71
C THR A 15 -14.45 -11.25 -24.73
N VAL A 16 -13.31 -11.93 -24.90
CA VAL A 16 -12.82 -12.96 -23.96
C VAL A 16 -11.55 -12.44 -23.28
N GLY A 17 -11.76 -11.68 -22.22
CA GLY A 17 -10.71 -11.23 -21.29
C GLY A 17 -10.02 -9.95 -21.76
N ASN A 18 -9.83 -9.04 -20.82
CA ASN A 18 -9.18 -7.73 -20.96
C ASN A 18 -7.67 -7.83 -21.30
N ALA A 19 -7.27 -8.78 -22.15
CA ALA A 19 -5.90 -9.00 -22.54
C ALA A 19 -5.44 -7.87 -23.48
N VAL A 20 -4.80 -6.87 -22.91
CA VAL A 20 -3.96 -5.93 -23.68
C VAL A 20 -2.81 -6.74 -24.28
N TRP A 21 -2.64 -6.65 -25.60
CA TRP A 21 -1.65 -7.44 -26.34
C TRP A 21 -0.24 -7.26 -25.74
N GLY A 22 0.42 -8.36 -25.37
CA GLY A 22 1.77 -8.34 -24.78
C GLY A 22 1.83 -8.29 -23.25
N GLN A 23 0.68 -8.32 -22.56
CA GLN A 23 0.63 -8.49 -21.11
C GLN A 23 0.33 -9.95 -20.73
N THR A 24 0.95 -10.43 -19.66
CA THR A 24 0.66 -11.74 -19.06
C THR A 24 -0.51 -11.60 -18.09
N PRO A 25 -1.69 -12.18 -18.37
CA PRO A 25 -2.84 -12.07 -17.48
C PRO A 25 -2.67 -13.00 -16.27
N ILE A 26 -3.03 -12.51 -15.09
CA ILE A 26 -3.11 -13.26 -13.84
C ILE A 26 -4.44 -12.92 -13.15
N ASP A 27 -5.19 -13.95 -12.76
CA ASP A 27 -6.46 -13.80 -12.04
C ASP A 27 -6.27 -14.26 -10.59
N LEU A 28 -6.29 -13.30 -9.66
CA LEU A 28 -6.11 -13.54 -8.24
C LEU A 28 -7.21 -14.41 -7.65
N SER A 29 -8.38 -14.53 -8.29
CA SER A 29 -9.42 -15.45 -7.81
C SER A 29 -9.05 -16.94 -7.95
N SER A 30 -7.92 -17.23 -8.62
CA SER A 30 -7.49 -18.59 -8.93
C SER A 30 -6.08 -18.95 -8.48
N GLN A 31 -5.20 -17.96 -8.28
CA GLN A 31 -3.80 -18.19 -7.94
C GLN A 31 -3.10 -16.93 -7.43
N ASP A 32 -1.95 -17.13 -6.79
CA ASP A 32 -1.02 -16.06 -6.48
C ASP A 32 -0.40 -15.47 -7.75
N ALA A 33 -0.06 -14.18 -7.68
CA ALA A 33 0.73 -13.50 -8.69
C ALA A 33 2.21 -13.46 -8.30
N ASN A 34 2.93 -14.56 -8.54
CA ASN A 34 4.36 -14.68 -8.27
C ASN A 34 5.19 -14.22 -9.49
N ILE A 35 5.62 -12.96 -9.50
CA ILE A 35 6.35 -12.32 -10.60
C ILE A 35 7.86 -12.35 -10.31
N THR A 36 8.58 -13.22 -11.00
CA THR A 36 10.04 -13.42 -10.85
C THR A 36 10.84 -13.01 -12.08
N SER A 37 10.19 -12.40 -13.07
CA SER A 37 10.79 -11.96 -14.32
C SER A 37 10.27 -10.58 -14.72
N THR A 38 11.11 -9.81 -15.39
CA THR A 38 10.71 -8.53 -15.98
C THR A 38 9.65 -8.74 -17.06
N GLY A 39 8.73 -7.79 -17.22
CA GLY A 39 7.71 -7.88 -18.26
C GLY A 39 6.48 -7.05 -17.96
N ASN A 40 5.43 -7.27 -18.77
CA ASN A 40 4.14 -6.63 -18.59
C ASN A 40 3.12 -7.65 -18.09
N TYR A 41 2.37 -7.30 -17.05
CA TYR A 41 1.39 -8.15 -16.40
C TYR A 41 0.07 -7.41 -16.25
N THR A 42 -1.04 -8.12 -16.44
CA THR A 42 -2.37 -7.64 -16.04
C THR A 42 -2.83 -8.49 -14.87
N ILE A 43 -3.21 -7.87 -13.76
CA ILE A 43 -3.72 -8.58 -12.59
C ILE A 43 -5.16 -8.14 -12.34
N THR A 44 -6.06 -9.12 -12.22
CA THR A 44 -7.50 -8.91 -11.97
C THR A 44 -8.01 -9.87 -10.90
N GLY A 45 -9.24 -9.67 -10.44
CA GLY A 45 -9.96 -10.64 -9.63
C GLY A 45 -9.71 -10.48 -8.13
N ASP A 46 -10.54 -11.17 -7.34
CA ASP A 46 -10.49 -11.12 -5.88
C ASP A 46 -9.81 -12.36 -5.31
N GLY A 47 -8.61 -12.18 -4.79
CA GLY A 47 -7.83 -13.22 -4.13
C GLY A 47 -8.25 -13.53 -2.69
N GLY A 48 -9.17 -12.75 -2.13
CA GLY A 48 -9.59 -12.89 -0.73
C GLY A 48 -8.38 -12.98 0.20
N SER A 49 -8.44 -13.89 1.17
CA SER A 49 -7.32 -14.20 2.07
C SER A 49 -6.41 -15.32 1.57
N SER A 50 -6.63 -15.83 0.36
CA SER A 50 -5.91 -17.00 -0.16
C SER A 50 -4.74 -16.63 -1.05
N HIS A 51 -4.82 -15.48 -1.72
CA HIS A 51 -3.86 -15.10 -2.76
C HIS A 51 -3.24 -13.74 -2.53
N THR A 52 -2.00 -13.60 -3.00
CA THR A 52 -1.19 -12.38 -2.88
C THR A 52 -0.47 -12.07 -4.19
N ILE A 53 0.13 -10.89 -4.25
CA ILE A 53 1.04 -10.47 -5.33
C ILE A 53 2.44 -10.35 -4.74
N ALA A 54 3.43 -11.00 -5.37
CA ALA A 54 4.82 -10.89 -4.97
C ALA A 54 5.69 -10.61 -6.20
N VAL A 55 6.43 -9.49 -6.17
CA VAL A 55 7.40 -9.13 -7.20
C VAL A 55 8.80 -9.32 -6.64
N ASN A 56 9.52 -10.30 -7.18
CA ASN A 56 10.88 -10.65 -6.78
C ASN A 56 11.79 -10.75 -8.01
N THR A 57 12.08 -9.60 -8.59
CA THR A 57 13.00 -9.47 -9.72
C THR A 57 13.60 -8.07 -9.70
N SER A 58 14.90 -7.94 -9.98
CA SER A 58 15.64 -6.68 -9.85
C SER A 58 15.45 -5.71 -11.01
N GLY A 59 14.73 -6.10 -12.06
CA GLY A 59 14.50 -5.27 -13.24
C GLY A 59 13.14 -4.57 -13.24
N ASP A 60 12.80 -3.98 -14.38
CA ASP A 60 11.55 -3.26 -14.56
C ASP A 60 10.38 -4.22 -14.80
N VAL A 61 9.32 -4.05 -14.01
CA VAL A 61 8.05 -4.78 -14.12
C VAL A 61 6.91 -3.78 -14.29
N HIS A 62 6.10 -3.97 -15.31
CA HIS A 62 4.92 -3.16 -15.56
C HIS A 62 3.68 -3.96 -15.20
N ILE A 63 2.90 -3.49 -14.23
CA ILE A 63 1.70 -4.17 -13.74
C ILE A 63 0.51 -3.24 -13.97
N THR A 64 -0.49 -3.71 -14.70
CA THR A 64 -1.82 -3.09 -14.72
C THR A 64 -2.72 -3.88 -13.76
N VAL A 65 -3.23 -3.23 -12.72
CA VAL A 65 -4.26 -3.82 -11.85
C VAL A 65 -5.63 -3.30 -12.25
N ASN A 66 -6.60 -4.19 -12.41
CA ASN A 66 -7.96 -3.83 -12.79
C ASN A 66 -8.97 -4.65 -12.00
N ASN A 67 -9.62 -4.01 -11.02
CA ASN A 67 -10.50 -4.67 -10.06
C ASN A 67 -9.82 -5.88 -9.40
N ALA A 68 -8.58 -5.66 -8.94
CA ALA A 68 -7.78 -6.66 -8.25
C ALA A 68 -7.83 -6.42 -6.73
N SER A 69 -8.03 -7.49 -5.95
CA SER A 69 -7.97 -7.41 -4.49
C SER A 69 -7.30 -8.59 -3.83
N ALA A 70 -6.65 -8.33 -2.69
CA ALA A 70 -6.15 -9.34 -1.76
C ALA A 70 -6.29 -8.79 -0.33
N ASN A 71 -6.73 -9.65 0.59
CA ASN A 71 -7.02 -9.29 1.97
C ASN A 71 -6.40 -10.31 2.93
N GLN A 72 -5.16 -10.04 3.32
CA GLN A 72 -4.34 -10.79 4.26
C GLN A 72 -4.51 -10.30 5.71
N ASN A 73 -5.63 -9.64 6.01
CA ASN A 73 -5.92 -9.16 7.36
C ASN A 73 -6.07 -10.36 8.33
N GLY A 74 -5.27 -10.37 9.39
CA GLY A 74 -5.16 -11.51 10.31
C GLY A 74 -4.18 -12.60 9.87
N GLY A 75 -3.48 -12.43 8.74
CA GLY A 75 -2.39 -13.29 8.30
C GLY A 75 -1.02 -12.61 8.40
N ASP A 76 0.02 -13.40 8.13
CA ASP A 76 1.44 -13.01 8.25
C ASP A 76 2.07 -12.64 6.90
N ASN A 77 1.26 -12.18 5.94
CA ASN A 77 1.70 -11.88 4.58
C ASN A 77 1.35 -10.45 4.15
N ASN A 78 2.21 -9.88 3.31
CA ASN A 78 1.86 -8.73 2.49
C ASN A 78 0.85 -9.13 1.41
N ALA A 79 -0.19 -8.33 1.20
CA ALA A 79 -1.14 -8.54 0.12
C ALA A 79 -0.47 -8.29 -1.24
N PHE A 80 0.44 -7.31 -1.27
CA PHE A 80 1.32 -7.02 -2.39
C PHE A 80 2.72 -6.69 -1.86
N SER A 81 3.74 -7.48 -2.21
CA SER A 81 5.15 -7.15 -1.92
C SER A 81 5.98 -6.87 -3.17
N ILE A 82 6.91 -5.92 -3.03
CA ILE A 82 7.94 -5.58 -4.01
C ILE A 82 9.30 -5.68 -3.31
N GLU A 83 9.97 -6.82 -3.53
CA GLU A 83 11.22 -7.16 -2.84
C GLU A 83 12.45 -6.52 -3.49
N SER A 84 12.38 -6.22 -4.78
CA SER A 84 13.46 -5.59 -5.54
C SER A 84 12.96 -5.00 -6.86
N GLY A 85 13.83 -4.23 -7.52
CA GLY A 85 13.57 -3.69 -8.85
C GLY A 85 12.61 -2.51 -8.86
N THR A 86 12.07 -2.22 -10.04
CA THR A 86 11.15 -1.10 -10.27
C THR A 86 9.81 -1.65 -10.75
N VAL A 87 8.74 -1.33 -10.02
CA VAL A 87 7.38 -1.65 -10.41
C VAL A 87 6.66 -0.40 -10.89
N TYR A 88 6.23 -0.41 -12.14
CA TYR A 88 5.32 0.56 -12.72
C TYR A 88 3.89 0.01 -12.59
N LEU A 89 3.16 0.49 -11.58
CA LEU A 89 1.79 0.09 -11.29
C LEU A 89 0.80 1.06 -11.96
N THR A 90 0.07 0.57 -12.96
CA THR A 90 -1.04 1.29 -13.59
C THR A 90 -2.35 0.85 -12.97
N LEU A 91 -3.11 1.82 -12.43
CA LEU A 91 -4.40 1.60 -11.80
C LEU A 91 -5.55 1.74 -12.80
N GLU A 92 -6.34 0.69 -12.93
CA GLU A 92 -7.65 0.69 -13.57
C GLU A 92 -8.70 0.16 -12.58
N GLY A 93 -9.97 0.52 -12.76
CA GLY A 93 -11.04 0.04 -11.87
C GLY A 93 -10.82 0.41 -10.40
N THR A 94 -11.26 -0.44 -9.48
CA THR A 94 -11.11 -0.27 -8.03
C THR A 94 -10.31 -1.42 -7.44
N ASN A 95 -9.15 -1.12 -6.86
CA ASN A 95 -8.20 -2.13 -6.36
C ASN A 95 -8.03 -2.02 -4.85
N SER A 96 -7.77 -3.14 -4.16
CA SER A 96 -7.65 -3.17 -2.70
C SER A 96 -6.64 -4.20 -2.21
N PHE A 97 -5.59 -3.75 -1.54
CA PHE A 97 -4.56 -4.61 -0.95
C PHE A 97 -4.46 -4.35 0.55
N ILE A 98 -4.99 -5.28 1.35
CA ILE A 98 -5.09 -5.14 2.80
C ILE A 98 -4.25 -6.24 3.44
N SER A 99 -3.38 -5.84 4.36
CA SER A 99 -2.47 -6.74 5.08
C SER A 99 -2.73 -6.74 6.57
N GLY A 100 -2.17 -7.75 7.25
CA GLY A 100 -2.21 -7.84 8.70
C GLY A 100 -1.37 -6.77 9.41
N HIS A 101 -1.45 -6.77 10.73
CA HIS A 101 -0.94 -5.72 11.62
C HIS A 101 0.57 -5.44 11.54
N GLU A 102 1.38 -6.37 11.02
CA GLU A 102 2.83 -6.24 10.87
C GLU A 102 3.28 -5.98 9.42
N HIS A 103 2.34 -6.00 8.49
CA HIS A 103 2.62 -6.03 7.06
C HIS A 103 2.00 -4.83 6.36
N ALA A 104 2.77 -4.18 5.50
CA ALA A 104 2.24 -3.12 4.67
C ALA A 104 1.25 -3.66 3.63
N GLY A 105 0.18 -2.92 3.36
CA GLY A 105 -0.80 -3.28 2.34
C GLY A 105 -0.13 -3.43 0.97
N ILE A 106 0.79 -2.51 0.65
CA ILE A 106 1.82 -2.69 -0.37
C ILE A 106 3.20 -2.50 0.28
N TYR A 107 3.97 -3.57 0.40
CA TYR A 107 5.35 -3.51 0.89
C TYR A 107 6.30 -3.13 -0.23
N VAL A 108 7.14 -2.13 0.02
CA VAL A 108 8.18 -1.66 -0.90
C VAL A 108 9.51 -1.74 -0.18
N ALA A 109 10.27 -2.81 -0.44
CA ALA A 109 11.55 -3.05 0.21
C ALA A 109 12.53 -1.88 0.02
N GLU A 110 13.43 -1.70 0.98
CA GLU A 110 14.53 -0.74 0.84
C GLU A 110 15.35 -1.03 -0.43
N GLY A 111 15.54 0.01 -1.25
CA GLY A 111 16.19 -0.11 -2.57
C GLY A 111 15.27 -0.51 -3.73
N ALA A 112 14.03 -0.92 -3.49
CA ALA A 112 13.02 -1.10 -4.53
C ALA A 112 12.35 0.24 -4.91
N THR A 113 11.64 0.27 -6.03
CA THR A 113 10.89 1.45 -6.47
C THR A 113 9.48 1.05 -6.89
N LEU A 114 8.49 1.76 -6.37
CA LEU A 114 7.09 1.68 -6.78
C LEU A 114 6.68 3.01 -7.43
N ILE A 115 6.21 2.95 -8.67
CA ILE A 115 5.68 4.09 -9.42
C ILE A 115 4.21 3.82 -9.71
N ILE A 116 3.31 4.63 -9.15
CA ILE A 116 1.85 4.49 -9.29
C ILE A 116 1.32 5.53 -10.27
N ASP A 117 0.52 5.10 -11.25
CA ASP A 117 -0.12 5.96 -12.25
C ASP A 117 -1.50 5.41 -12.66
N GLY A 118 -2.20 6.11 -13.56
CA GLY A 118 -3.51 5.71 -14.07
C GLY A 118 -4.67 6.48 -13.42
N GLU A 119 -5.90 6.16 -13.85
CA GLU A 119 -7.12 6.86 -13.44
C GLU A 119 -7.96 6.04 -12.43
N GLY A 120 -7.57 4.79 -12.16
CA GLY A 120 -8.25 3.91 -11.21
C GLY A 120 -8.03 4.30 -9.75
N SER A 121 -8.64 3.54 -8.84
CA SER A 121 -8.47 3.69 -7.40
C SER A 121 -7.70 2.54 -6.76
N LEU A 122 -7.05 2.85 -5.65
CA LEU A 122 -6.30 1.91 -4.83
C LEU A 122 -6.56 2.19 -3.35
N THR A 123 -7.00 1.16 -2.63
CA THR A 123 -6.93 1.10 -1.16
C THR A 123 -5.76 0.20 -0.76
N ALA A 124 -4.82 0.73 0.02
CA ALA A 124 -3.69 -0.03 0.56
C ALA A 124 -3.62 0.15 2.08
N GLU A 125 -3.66 -0.95 2.83
CA GLU A 125 -3.86 -0.86 4.28
C GLU A 125 -3.04 -1.88 5.05
N CYS A 126 -2.36 -1.42 6.10
CA CYS A 126 -1.99 -2.27 7.22
C CYS A 126 -3.18 -2.25 8.19
N ALA A 127 -3.93 -3.35 8.22
CA ALA A 127 -5.10 -3.50 9.06
C ALA A 127 -4.75 -4.33 10.28
N LYS A 128 -4.94 -3.73 11.45
CA LYS A 128 -5.03 -4.47 12.69
C LYS A 128 -6.48 -4.90 12.90
N THR A 129 -6.78 -6.17 12.64
CA THR A 129 -7.98 -6.84 13.16
C THR A 129 -7.57 -8.18 13.79
N ASN A 130 -8.37 -8.71 14.74
CA ASN A 130 -8.17 -10.01 15.41
C ASN A 130 -7.27 -10.05 16.67
N GLY A 131 -7.31 -9.02 17.54
CA GLY A 131 -6.80 -9.14 18.92
C GLY A 131 -5.29 -8.90 19.10
N TYR A 132 -4.58 -8.50 18.04
CA TYR A 132 -3.24 -7.95 18.15
C TYR A 132 -3.25 -6.59 18.87
N SER A 133 -2.09 -6.04 19.20
CA SER A 133 -2.01 -4.80 19.99
C SER A 133 -2.01 -3.55 19.12
N SER A 134 -1.29 -3.54 17.98
CA SER A 134 -1.03 -2.32 17.19
C SER A 134 -0.85 -2.65 15.71
N SER A 135 -1.14 -1.70 14.81
CA SER A 135 -0.65 -1.74 13.42
C SER A 135 0.75 -1.14 13.36
N LEU A 136 1.73 -1.91 12.91
CA LEU A 136 3.16 -1.61 12.97
C LEU A 136 3.76 -1.22 11.61
N ALA A 137 3.00 -1.39 10.53
CA ALA A 137 3.43 -1.21 9.16
C ALA A 137 2.65 -0.13 8.42
N ALA A 138 3.20 0.35 7.32
CA ALA A 138 2.59 1.39 6.52
C ALA A 138 1.39 0.88 5.70
N GLY A 139 0.50 1.77 5.23
CA GLY A 139 -0.44 1.40 4.16
C GLY A 139 0.30 1.04 2.86
N ILE A 140 1.23 1.92 2.46
CA ILE A 140 2.18 1.71 1.35
C ILE A 140 3.59 2.03 1.87
N GLY A 141 4.50 1.06 1.82
CA GLY A 141 5.92 1.25 2.15
C GLY A 141 6.48 0.17 3.08
N GLY A 142 6.98 0.54 4.25
CA GLY A 142 7.71 -0.36 5.15
C GLY A 142 6.80 -1.24 6.02
N SER A 143 7.26 -2.46 6.32
CA SER A 143 6.61 -3.42 7.25
C SER A 143 7.25 -3.35 8.65
N SER A 144 6.76 -4.08 9.66
CA SER A 144 7.34 -4.06 11.02
C SER A 144 8.80 -4.54 11.06
N ASP A 145 9.07 -5.69 10.41
CA ASP A 145 10.39 -6.33 10.39
C ASP A 145 11.39 -5.59 9.50
N ASN A 146 10.87 -4.90 8.49
CA ASN A 146 11.62 -4.10 7.55
C ASN A 146 10.95 -2.71 7.44
N PRO A 147 11.20 -1.83 8.44
CA PRO A 147 10.46 -0.58 8.57
C PRO A 147 10.91 0.49 7.58
N ASN A 148 12.13 0.38 7.07
CA ASN A 148 12.59 1.17 5.94
C ASN A 148 11.85 0.76 4.67
N PHE A 149 11.78 1.70 3.73
CA PHE A 149 11.15 1.46 2.45
C PHE A 149 11.99 2.02 1.31
N GLY A 150 11.64 1.61 0.10
CA GLY A 150 12.27 2.08 -1.12
C GLY A 150 11.78 3.46 -1.56
N THR A 151 11.73 3.68 -2.87
CA THR A 151 11.13 4.88 -3.45
C THR A 151 9.66 4.62 -3.78
N ILE A 152 8.77 5.48 -3.28
CA ILE A 152 7.35 5.50 -3.63
C ILE A 152 7.08 6.77 -4.42
N TRP A 153 6.67 6.62 -5.68
CA TRP A 153 6.36 7.73 -6.56
C TRP A 153 4.92 7.64 -7.08
N ILE A 154 4.06 8.54 -6.60
CA ILE A 154 2.66 8.64 -7.06
C ILE A 154 2.55 9.74 -8.12
N LYS A 155 2.19 9.33 -9.34
CA LYS A 155 1.97 10.20 -10.50
C LYS A 155 0.49 10.42 -10.79
N GLY A 156 -0.36 9.46 -10.46
CA GLY A 156 -1.80 9.47 -10.76
C GLY A 156 -2.60 8.53 -9.86
N GLY A 157 -3.91 8.46 -10.11
CA GLY A 157 -4.85 7.59 -9.40
C GLY A 157 -5.55 8.24 -8.21
N ASN A 158 -6.56 7.54 -7.68
CA ASN A 158 -7.22 7.87 -6.42
C ASN A 158 -6.76 6.89 -5.32
N ILE A 159 -5.84 7.35 -4.48
CA ILE A 159 -5.10 6.50 -3.54
C ILE A 159 -5.60 6.74 -2.12
N THR A 160 -5.99 5.67 -1.43
CA THR A 160 -6.22 5.66 0.02
C THR A 160 -5.22 4.71 0.66
N ALA A 161 -4.32 5.25 1.47
CA ALA A 161 -3.26 4.49 2.12
C ALA A 161 -3.32 4.67 3.63
N ARG A 162 -3.48 3.58 4.39
CA ARG A 162 -3.75 3.65 5.83
C ARG A 162 -2.90 2.68 6.65
N SER A 163 -2.34 3.19 7.75
CA SER A 163 -2.01 2.35 8.91
C SER A 163 -3.19 2.45 9.88
N TYR A 164 -3.92 1.36 10.04
CA TYR A 164 -5.23 1.37 10.69
C TYR A 164 -5.28 0.44 11.90
N SER A 165 -5.75 0.97 13.03
CA SER A 165 -6.07 0.23 14.25
C SER A 165 -7.54 0.46 14.58
N ASP A 166 -8.33 -0.62 14.69
CA ASP A 166 -9.77 -0.58 15.00
C ASP A 166 -10.07 -0.54 16.51
N GLY A 167 -9.03 -0.49 17.35
CA GLY A 167 -9.13 -0.42 18.80
C GLY A 167 -9.81 -1.63 19.48
N GLN A 168 -10.30 -2.63 18.75
CA GLN A 168 -11.09 -3.72 19.31
C GLN A 168 -10.20 -4.83 19.91
N ASN A 169 -10.69 -5.42 21.00
CA ASN A 169 -10.19 -6.68 21.59
C ASN A 169 -8.75 -6.66 22.11
N SER A 170 -8.23 -5.52 22.58
CA SER A 170 -6.95 -5.50 23.29
C SER A 170 -7.18 -4.99 24.71
N GLY A 171 -7.00 -5.85 25.72
CA GLY A 171 -6.95 -5.43 27.13
C GLY A 171 -5.72 -4.59 27.50
N THR A 172 -5.05 -4.00 26.50
CA THR A 172 -3.77 -3.26 26.55
C THR A 172 -3.83 -2.08 25.58
N SER A 173 -3.05 -1.03 25.82
CA SER A 173 -2.93 0.14 24.92
C SER A 173 -2.68 -0.28 23.47
N THR A 174 -3.48 0.26 22.55
CA THR A 174 -3.39 -0.02 21.11
C THR A 174 -3.01 1.23 20.36
N HIS A 175 -2.23 1.09 19.29
CA HIS A 175 -1.74 2.23 18.56
C HIS A 175 -1.61 1.91 17.07
N ALA A 176 -1.77 2.93 16.22
CA ALA A 176 -1.31 2.90 14.85
C ALA A 176 0.10 3.49 14.79
N HIS A 177 1.10 2.65 14.52
CA HIS A 177 2.52 2.99 14.49
C HIS A 177 3.05 3.24 13.08
N GLY A 178 2.46 2.60 12.07
CA GLY A 178 2.90 2.80 10.69
C GLY A 178 2.43 4.12 10.10
N ALA A 179 3.10 4.55 9.04
CA ALA A 179 2.62 5.68 8.25
C ALA A 179 1.45 5.29 7.33
N GLY A 180 0.64 6.25 6.88
CA GLY A 180 -0.27 5.99 5.75
C GLY A 180 0.53 5.61 4.49
N ILE A 181 1.46 6.49 4.11
CA ILE A 181 2.49 6.24 3.08
C ILE A 181 3.86 6.50 3.69
N GLY A 182 4.76 5.52 3.58
CA GLY A 182 6.15 5.64 4.00
C GLY A 182 6.58 4.51 4.92
N GLY A 183 7.09 4.85 6.10
CA GLY A 183 7.77 3.91 6.97
C GLY A 183 6.88 3.11 7.92
N GLY A 184 7.36 1.92 8.28
CA GLY A 184 6.90 1.21 9.47
C GLY A 184 7.44 1.84 10.75
N ASN A 185 7.15 1.22 11.89
CA ASN A 185 7.69 1.60 13.20
C ASN A 185 9.24 1.70 13.18
N ASN A 186 9.82 2.79 13.70
CA ASN A 186 11.26 3.04 13.71
C ASN A 186 11.93 3.12 12.32
N SER A 187 11.18 3.42 11.26
CA SER A 187 11.76 3.66 9.93
C SER A 187 12.79 4.79 9.97
N SER A 188 13.81 4.72 9.12
CA SER A 188 14.78 5.81 8.97
C SER A 188 15.07 6.17 7.53
N ASN A 189 14.79 5.26 6.58
CA ASN A 189 15.11 5.42 5.17
C ASN A 189 13.86 5.25 4.29
N GLY A 190 13.92 5.83 3.10
CA GLY A 190 12.89 5.75 2.07
C GLY A 190 12.55 7.13 1.51
N THR A 191 12.05 7.15 0.27
CA THR A 191 11.75 8.40 -0.44
C THR A 191 10.32 8.40 -0.94
N ILE A 192 9.60 9.51 -0.70
CA ILE A 192 8.21 9.68 -1.12
C ILE A 192 8.14 10.85 -2.09
N ILE A 193 7.59 10.61 -3.28
CA ILE A 193 7.42 11.60 -4.33
C ILE A 193 5.95 11.57 -4.78
N ILE A 194 5.27 12.71 -4.76
CA ILE A 194 3.90 12.85 -5.24
C ILE A 194 3.87 13.96 -6.28
N THR A 195 3.66 13.60 -7.55
CA THR A 195 3.58 14.55 -8.66
C THR A 195 2.16 14.71 -9.21
N GLY A 196 1.21 13.89 -8.77
CA GLY A 196 -0.18 13.93 -9.22
C GLY A 196 -1.09 12.95 -8.47
N GLY A 197 -2.33 12.81 -8.94
CA GLY A 197 -3.36 11.98 -8.31
C GLY A 197 -4.14 12.69 -7.18
N ALA A 198 -5.10 11.97 -6.62
CA ALA A 198 -5.80 12.31 -5.39
C ALA A 198 -5.33 11.33 -4.31
N VAL A 199 -4.55 11.80 -3.34
CA VAL A 199 -3.89 10.97 -2.33
C VAL A 199 -4.46 11.27 -0.96
N ASN A 200 -5.02 10.25 -0.32
CA ASN A 200 -5.48 10.27 1.05
C ASN A 200 -4.63 9.31 1.88
N ALA A 201 -3.75 9.83 2.72
CA ALA A 201 -2.80 9.04 3.49
C ALA A 201 -2.98 9.29 4.99
N ALA A 202 -3.20 8.22 5.76
CA ALA A 202 -3.60 8.36 7.15
C ALA A 202 -2.95 7.36 8.10
N CYS A 203 -2.63 7.85 9.30
CA CYS A 203 -2.44 7.01 10.48
C CYS A 203 -3.71 7.12 11.33
N GLU A 204 -4.41 6.02 11.55
CA GLU A 204 -5.72 6.02 12.19
C GLU A 204 -5.79 5.00 13.31
N ASP A 205 -6.14 5.46 14.50
CA ASP A 205 -6.47 4.63 15.65
C ASP A 205 -7.90 4.98 16.08
N LEU A 206 -8.85 4.15 15.60
CA LEU A 206 -10.28 4.32 15.83
C LEU A 206 -10.75 3.43 16.99
N ASP A 207 -11.77 3.89 17.71
CA ASP A 207 -12.27 3.24 18.93
C ASP A 207 -12.76 1.81 18.73
N GLY A 208 -12.30 0.95 19.63
CA GLY A 208 -12.95 -0.30 20.00
C GLY A 208 -13.28 -0.35 21.49
N LEU A 209 -14.43 0.20 21.87
CA LEU A 209 -15.18 -0.06 23.11
C LEU A 209 -14.47 0.16 24.48
N TYR A 210 -13.19 0.55 24.55
CA TYR A 210 -12.42 0.58 25.80
C TYR A 210 -11.97 1.99 26.18
N THR A 211 -12.47 2.47 27.31
CA THR A 211 -12.28 3.86 27.79
C THR A 211 -11.09 4.04 28.74
N SER A 212 -10.12 3.11 28.77
CA SER A 212 -9.04 3.12 29.77
C SER A 212 -7.61 2.98 29.22
N GLY A 213 -7.43 3.02 27.90
CA GLY A 213 -6.12 2.91 27.24
C GLY A 213 -5.57 4.26 26.77
N TYR A 214 -4.24 4.32 26.61
CA TYR A 214 -3.59 5.34 25.78
C TYR A 214 -3.79 4.90 24.34
N TYR A 215 -4.46 5.72 23.52
CA TYR A 215 -4.66 5.47 22.09
C TYR A 215 -3.87 6.51 21.33
N ALA A 216 -3.25 6.12 20.22
CA ALA A 216 -2.38 7.01 19.49
C ALA A 216 -2.17 6.57 18.04
N ALA A 217 -2.42 7.51 17.12
CA ALA A 217 -2.00 7.46 15.74
C ALA A 217 -0.64 8.13 15.64
N VAL A 218 0.39 7.40 16.06
CA VAL A 218 1.75 7.91 16.27
C VAL A 218 2.62 7.85 15.02
N GLY A 219 2.21 7.14 13.98
CA GLY A 219 2.80 7.26 12.65
C GLY A 219 2.38 8.56 11.95
N ALA A 220 3.10 8.95 10.90
CA ALA A 220 2.71 10.07 10.07
C ALA A 220 1.64 9.68 9.04
N GLY A 221 0.82 10.62 8.57
CA GLY A 221 -0.01 10.39 7.39
C GLY A 221 0.88 10.06 6.19
N ILE A 222 1.90 10.89 5.94
CA ILE A 222 2.95 10.69 4.94
C ILE A 222 4.32 10.88 5.60
N GLY A 223 5.18 9.86 5.61
CA GLY A 223 6.54 9.94 6.11
C GLY A 223 6.94 8.77 7.01
N GLY A 224 7.41 9.05 8.23
CA GLY A 224 7.89 8.02 9.15
C GLY A 224 6.79 7.40 10.02
N GLY A 225 6.97 6.14 10.42
CA GLY A 225 6.19 5.55 11.52
C GLY A 225 6.61 6.10 12.89
N TYR A 226 6.02 5.60 13.98
CA TYR A 226 6.39 5.96 15.37
C TYR A 226 7.91 5.86 15.57
N GLN A 227 8.49 6.89 16.18
CA GLN A 227 9.94 7.06 16.38
C GLN A 227 10.76 7.02 15.07
N GLY A 228 10.10 7.16 13.93
CA GLY A 228 10.68 7.03 12.61
C GLY A 228 10.66 8.31 11.78
N THR A 229 11.45 8.29 10.71
CA THR A 229 11.58 9.31 9.68
C THR A 229 11.77 8.62 8.31
N CYS A 230 12.01 9.41 7.27
CA CYS A 230 12.42 8.95 5.94
C CYS A 230 13.51 9.88 5.38
N ASP A 231 14.03 9.60 4.17
CA ASP A 231 15.06 10.40 3.53
C ASP A 231 14.51 11.72 2.96
N ALA A 232 13.37 11.66 2.27
CA ALA A 232 12.80 12.81 1.58
C ALA A 232 11.30 12.66 1.35
N ILE A 233 10.58 13.78 1.46
CA ILE A 233 9.19 13.92 1.00
C ILE A 233 9.10 15.07 0.00
N ALA A 234 8.73 14.77 -1.25
CA ALA A 234 8.52 15.76 -2.30
C ALA A 234 7.07 15.72 -2.81
N ILE A 235 6.28 16.75 -2.49
CA ILE A 235 4.91 16.93 -3.01
C ILE A 235 4.94 18.06 -4.05
N LEU A 236 4.83 17.68 -5.31
CA LEU A 236 5.02 18.54 -6.49
C LEU A 236 3.74 18.74 -7.30
N GLY A 237 2.66 18.02 -6.97
CA GLY A 237 1.37 18.12 -7.65
C GLY A 237 0.29 17.22 -7.02
N GLY A 238 -0.88 17.19 -7.65
CA GLY A 238 -2.04 16.43 -7.18
C GLY A 238 -2.86 17.13 -6.08
N THR A 239 -3.84 16.41 -5.55
CA THR A 239 -4.56 16.78 -4.33
C THR A 239 -4.14 15.81 -3.24
N VAL A 240 -3.45 16.30 -2.21
CA VAL A 240 -2.89 15.46 -1.15
C VAL A 240 -3.50 15.84 0.20
N THR A 241 -4.16 14.87 0.82
CA THR A 241 -4.67 14.94 2.18
C THR A 241 -3.88 13.94 3.03
N ALA A 242 -3.14 14.48 4.00
CA ALA A 242 -2.46 13.68 5.00
C ALA A 242 -2.98 14.08 6.38
N TYR A 243 -3.38 13.10 7.18
CA TYR A 243 -4.00 13.36 8.47
C TYR A 243 -3.81 12.17 9.42
N ASN A 244 -3.90 12.46 10.70
CA ASN A 244 -3.90 11.45 11.75
C ASN A 244 -5.22 11.53 12.50
N THR A 245 -5.82 10.38 12.81
CA THR A 245 -7.08 10.31 13.56
C THR A 245 -6.89 9.48 14.82
N VAL A 246 -7.26 10.05 15.97
CA VAL A 246 -7.30 9.35 17.26
C VAL A 246 -8.67 9.49 17.88
N SER A 247 -9.24 8.38 18.37
CA SER A 247 -10.50 8.43 19.12
C SER A 247 -10.35 8.92 20.57
N TYR A 248 -9.17 8.77 21.18
CA TYR A 248 -8.88 9.23 22.53
C TYR A 248 -7.40 9.60 22.69
N GLY A 249 -7.07 10.66 23.42
CA GLY A 249 -5.68 11.11 23.61
C GLY A 249 -5.20 12.18 22.60
N GLY A 250 -3.97 12.68 22.79
CA GLY A 250 -3.40 13.80 22.01
C GLY A 250 -2.12 13.47 21.25
N ASN A 251 -1.61 12.23 21.34
CA ASN A 251 -0.38 11.85 20.66
C ASN A 251 -0.68 11.47 19.23
N THR A 252 -0.27 12.35 18.33
CA THR A 252 -0.33 12.11 16.89
C THR A 252 1.06 12.31 16.32
N GLY A 253 1.42 11.50 15.32
CA GLY A 253 2.55 11.81 14.47
C GLY A 253 2.31 13.12 13.71
N ASN A 254 3.29 13.55 12.90
CA ASN A 254 3.02 14.65 11.98
C ASN A 254 2.04 14.19 10.89
N ASN A 255 1.22 15.09 10.36
CA ASN A 255 0.43 14.74 9.16
C ASN A 255 1.38 14.40 8.00
N ILE A 256 2.45 15.19 7.85
CA ILE A 256 3.53 14.96 6.88
C ILE A 256 4.86 15.16 7.61
N GLY A 257 5.76 14.17 7.56
CA GLY A 257 7.08 14.24 8.16
C GLY A 257 7.39 13.05 9.05
N THR A 258 7.98 13.30 10.23
CA THR A 258 8.38 12.24 11.16
C THR A 258 7.18 11.70 11.95
N GLY A 259 7.29 10.48 12.46
CA GLY A 259 6.35 9.99 13.46
C GLY A 259 6.56 10.67 14.81
N TYR A 260 5.62 10.42 15.72
CA TYR A 260 5.67 10.86 17.11
C TYR A 260 6.91 10.27 17.82
N ASP A 261 7.47 11.01 18.78
CA ASP A 261 8.72 10.68 19.52
C ASP A 261 9.99 10.47 18.66
N TYR A 262 9.99 10.87 17.39
CA TYR A 262 11.23 10.93 16.64
C TYR A 262 12.19 11.94 17.28
N SER A 263 13.38 11.46 17.70
CA SER A 263 14.40 12.25 18.41
C SER A 263 15.71 12.40 17.65
N GLY A 264 15.77 11.89 16.42
CA GLY A 264 16.95 12.03 15.57
C GLY A 264 17.05 13.42 14.94
N SER A 265 18.18 13.68 14.29
CA SER A 265 18.47 14.96 13.61
C SER A 265 18.11 14.96 12.11
N LYS A 266 17.67 13.81 11.57
CA LYS A 266 17.31 13.66 10.16
C LYS A 266 15.84 14.03 9.97
N HIS A 267 15.58 15.02 9.12
CA HIS A 267 14.23 15.45 8.77
C HIS A 267 14.04 15.31 7.25
N PRO A 268 12.87 14.81 6.80
CA PRO A 268 12.59 14.53 5.40
C PRO A 268 12.15 15.76 4.59
#